data_AF-A0A6N6SQC4-F1
#
_entry.id   AF-A0A6N6SQC4-F1
#
_cell.length_a   1.000
_cell.length_b   1.000
_cell.length_c   1.000
_cell.angle_alpha   90.00
_cell.angle_beta   90.00
_cell.angle_gamma   90.00
#
_symmetry.space_group_name_H-M   'P 1'
#
loop_
_entity.id
_entity.type
_entity.pdbx_description
1 polymer ?
#
loop_
_entity_poly.entity_id
_entity_poly.type
_entity_poly.pdbx_seq_one_letter_code
_entity_poly.pdbx_strand_id
1 'polypeptide(L)'
;MRKYSIQILLGILLINGIILAFSFLGPDYTIVSPINGEKIVISFPNIKEGLFRSAAQVNQEAENILSKYDSSDDPLISEDSSQPEEGTEEHFLINPKVNSGKALDNFFNALKNESGRKIVRVAHYGDSQIEGDRITTSLRELFQREFGGEGIGYVALDDISDNANFVRYNSNNWERFNVFNHAYPPGRYGLSGLVFKFGSGKKAANGDNSEKEGAKKNKKDDKDKKSKKDKNGANEGNEDGGDSDKKKENNAPNREAKPLPDSGSVSLTYFLADSYNYFKRAFYPVSTKVSEQRALRGNVSFNFVPGIRFSKIKVLYGKVGEETSVSINDSKNGGDFATLTLSEAEPFGIQSVSYSGSTNFLRFSVKSNKNPEIFGFLLDGEKGVQVDNFAIRGHSGDGLLKINRELLTAQYEKLNVKLIILQYGMNVMPTVRQEKDLERVRKYYATLFEEMRKRAPNASILVIGPGDMGVVRRGTSVSHPFMARVVELIKDEALKHGCAFWNTYQLMGGENSINIWTQKGYAARDGHFINKGQKVIANELFNGINNEYKKFLQTKTKTKSNGNSISTGTNKNTGTGNSGNSSNSTGNNTDINTGSSNNTGKNTGSVTGSGGSKTKKKTKTKSNQKQNKRIAK
;
A
#
# COMPACT_ATOMS: atom_id res chain seq x y z
N MET A 1 12.36 -32.34 66.99
CA MET A 1 11.99 -31.32 65.98
C MET A 1 11.27 -30.07 66.53
N ARG A 2 10.43 -30.13 67.59
CA ARG A 2 9.68 -28.94 68.10
C ARG A 2 10.49 -27.72 68.58
N LYS A 3 11.80 -27.84 68.86
CA LYS A 3 12.59 -26.74 69.46
C LYS A 3 12.99 -25.64 68.46
N TYR A 4 13.01 -25.96 67.16
CA TYR A 4 13.44 -25.05 66.08
C TYR A 4 12.30 -24.68 65.12
N SER A 5 11.10 -25.27 65.25
CA SER A 5 10.00 -25.10 64.28
C SER A 5 9.50 -23.66 64.17
N ILE A 6 9.51 -22.88 65.25
CA ILE A 6 9.18 -21.44 65.22
C ILE A 6 10.27 -20.65 64.49
N GLN A 7 11.55 -20.96 64.71
CA GLN A 7 12.67 -20.26 64.06
C GLN A 7 12.75 -20.59 62.57
N ILE A 8 12.45 -21.84 62.18
CA ILE A 8 12.31 -22.25 60.78
C ILE A 8 11.12 -21.53 60.12
N LEU A 9 9.96 -21.45 60.79
CA LEU A 9 8.80 -20.73 60.27
C LEU A 9 9.09 -19.23 60.10
N LEU A 10 9.72 -18.59 61.09
CA LEU A 10 10.16 -17.19 61.01
C LEU A 10 11.20 -16.97 59.90
N GLY A 11 12.13 -17.90 59.70
CA GLY A 11 13.09 -17.85 58.59
C GLY A 11 12.40 -17.95 57.23
N ILE A 12 11.44 -18.86 57.07
CA ILE A 12 10.62 -18.98 55.85
C ILE A 12 9.81 -17.71 55.62
N LEU A 13 9.17 -17.15 56.65
CA LEU A 13 8.39 -15.91 56.54
C LEU A 13 9.28 -14.70 56.22
N LEU A 14 10.48 -14.62 56.80
CA LEU A 14 11.46 -13.56 56.49
C LEU A 14 11.95 -13.65 55.05
N ILE A 15 12.32 -14.85 54.57
CA ILE A 15 12.75 -15.06 53.18
C ILE A 15 11.64 -14.73 52.20
N ASN A 16 10.40 -15.20 52.45
CA ASN A 16 9.25 -14.85 51.60
C ASN A 16 8.92 -13.35 51.69
N GLY A 17 9.05 -12.72 52.85
CA GLY A 17 8.87 -11.28 53.02
C GLY A 17 9.91 -10.45 52.28
N ILE A 18 11.17 -10.90 52.22
CA ILE A 18 12.24 -10.28 51.42
C ILE A 18 11.97 -10.47 49.92
N ILE A 19 11.61 -11.67 49.47
CA ILE A 19 11.24 -11.93 48.07
C ILE A 19 10.03 -11.07 47.65
N LEU A 20 9.04 -10.94 48.54
CA LEU A 20 7.87 -10.08 48.36
C LEU A 20 8.27 -8.59 48.30
N ALA A 21 9.16 -8.12 49.18
CA ALA A 21 9.67 -6.75 49.12
C ALA A 21 10.44 -6.47 47.81
N PHE A 22 11.26 -7.42 47.36
CA PHE A 22 11.96 -7.34 46.07
C PHE A 22 10.99 -7.34 44.87
N SER A 23 9.85 -8.03 44.94
CA SER A 23 8.84 -7.95 43.87
C SER A 23 8.09 -6.61 43.83
N PHE A 24 8.07 -5.85 44.94
CA PHE A 24 7.48 -4.52 45.01
C PHE A 24 8.46 -3.36 44.74
N LEU A 25 9.76 -3.54 44.98
CA LEU A 25 10.77 -2.45 45.01
C LEU A 25 12.07 -2.76 44.26
N GLY A 26 12.27 -3.98 43.76
CA GLY A 26 13.50 -4.38 43.08
C GLY A 26 13.66 -3.71 41.70
N PRO A 27 14.86 -3.24 41.33
CA PRO A 27 15.14 -2.79 39.97
C PRO A 27 15.16 -3.98 38.99
N ASP A 28 14.95 -3.72 37.69
CA ASP A 28 15.12 -4.74 36.65
C ASP A 28 16.61 -5.12 36.52
N TYR A 29 16.95 -6.39 36.72
CA TYR A 29 18.33 -6.87 36.61
C TYR A 29 18.61 -7.39 35.21
N THR A 30 19.47 -6.69 34.46
CA THR A 30 19.96 -7.19 33.17
C THR A 30 21.23 -8.02 33.39
N ILE A 31 21.14 -9.33 33.14
CA ILE A 31 22.28 -10.23 33.10
C ILE A 31 22.69 -10.40 31.63
N VAL A 32 23.97 -10.19 31.32
CA VAL A 32 24.51 -10.53 30.00
C VAL A 32 24.90 -12.00 30.02
N SER A 33 24.32 -12.80 29.13
CA SER A 33 24.66 -14.22 28.98
C SER A 33 26.13 -14.37 28.57
N PRO A 34 26.98 -15.06 29.37
CA PRO A 34 28.39 -15.24 29.05
C PRO A 34 28.64 -16.21 27.88
N ILE A 35 27.60 -16.91 27.41
CA ILE A 35 27.70 -17.95 26.36
C ILE A 35 27.45 -17.36 24.97
N ASN A 36 26.56 -16.37 24.85
CA ASN A 36 26.13 -15.82 23.55
C ASN A 36 25.94 -14.29 23.52
N GLY A 37 26.21 -13.58 24.62
CA GLY A 37 26.08 -12.12 24.71
C GLY A 37 24.63 -11.60 24.71
N GLU A 38 23.61 -12.48 24.68
CA GLU A 38 22.20 -12.06 24.77
C GLU A 38 21.94 -11.43 26.16
N LYS A 39 21.26 -10.29 26.18
CA LYS A 39 20.84 -9.62 27.43
C LYS A 39 19.56 -10.27 27.94
N ILE A 40 19.67 -11.02 29.03
CA ILE A 40 18.54 -11.60 29.76
C ILE A 40 18.12 -10.59 30.83
N VAL A 41 16.92 -10.02 30.68
CA VAL A 41 16.33 -9.13 31.69
C VAL A 41 15.52 -9.98 32.66
N ILE A 42 15.96 -10.07 33.91
CA ILE A 42 15.18 -10.63 35.01
C ILE A 42 14.36 -9.49 35.60
N SER A 43 13.10 -9.42 35.17
CA SER A 43 12.07 -8.56 35.77
C SER A 43 11.27 -9.35 36.78
N PHE A 44 11.17 -8.84 38.00
CA PHE A 44 10.22 -9.35 38.98
C PHE A 44 8.80 -8.83 38.66
N PRO A 45 7.74 -9.65 38.83
CA PRO A 45 6.37 -9.20 38.63
C PRO A 45 6.03 -8.17 39.71
N ASN A 46 5.62 -6.96 39.31
CA ASN A 46 5.21 -5.92 40.26
C ASN A 46 3.86 -6.32 40.86
N ILE A 47 3.87 -6.80 42.10
CA ILE A 47 2.64 -7.27 42.75
C ILE A 47 1.66 -6.11 43.01
N LYS A 48 2.07 -4.83 43.01
CA LYS A 48 1.11 -3.70 43.03
C LYS A 48 0.24 -3.69 41.76
N GLU A 49 0.81 -3.98 40.60
CA GLU A 49 0.10 -4.07 39.31
C GLU A 49 -0.74 -5.36 39.17
N GLY A 50 -0.62 -6.31 40.11
CA GLY A 50 -1.35 -7.58 40.13
C GLY A 50 -2.46 -7.64 41.18
N LEU A 51 -2.16 -7.22 42.41
CA LEU A 51 -3.08 -7.28 43.56
C LEU A 51 -3.99 -6.05 43.70
N PHE A 52 -3.60 -4.90 43.15
CA PHE A 52 -4.47 -3.70 43.06
C PHE A 52 -5.07 -3.51 41.66
N ARG A 53 -5.28 -4.59 40.89
CA ARG A 53 -6.16 -4.55 39.72
C ARG A 53 -7.62 -4.45 40.15
N SER A 54 -8.04 -3.24 40.51
CA SER A 54 -9.41 -2.80 40.29
C SER A 54 -9.67 -2.77 38.77
N ALA A 55 -9.90 -3.94 38.20
CA ALA A 55 -9.90 -4.25 36.77
C ALA A 55 -8.55 -3.97 36.05
N ALA A 56 -8.41 -4.49 34.83
CA ALA A 56 -7.68 -3.70 33.83
C ALA A 56 -8.52 -2.43 33.63
N GLN A 57 -7.89 -1.25 33.54
CA GLN A 57 -8.63 -0.03 33.20
C GLN A 57 -9.23 -0.26 31.80
N VAL A 58 -10.52 -0.61 31.77
CA VAL A 58 -11.21 -0.98 30.53
C VAL A 58 -11.13 0.24 29.64
N ASN A 59 -10.44 0.10 28.50
CA ASN A 59 -10.33 1.19 27.55
C ASN A 59 -11.71 1.35 26.91
N GLN A 60 -12.56 2.14 27.56
CA GLN A 60 -13.97 2.22 27.22
C GLN A 60 -14.19 2.97 25.91
N GLU A 61 -13.24 3.81 25.49
CA GLU A 61 -13.20 4.35 24.13
C GLU A 61 -13.04 3.23 23.09
N ALA A 62 -12.09 2.32 23.28
CA ALA A 62 -11.91 1.15 22.42
C ALA A 62 -13.14 0.23 22.41
N GLU A 63 -13.74 -0.03 23.57
CA GLU A 63 -14.99 -0.80 23.68
C GLU A 63 -16.14 -0.15 22.93
N ASN A 64 -16.36 1.17 23.12
CA ASN A 64 -17.44 1.93 22.50
C ASN A 64 -17.27 2.08 20.98
N ILE A 65 -16.04 2.09 20.47
CA ILE A 65 -15.78 2.16 19.03
C ILE A 65 -15.98 0.79 18.39
N LEU A 66 -15.48 -0.29 19.01
CA LEU A 66 -15.62 -1.65 18.46
C LEU A 66 -17.04 -2.22 18.62
N SER A 67 -17.81 -1.82 19.64
CA SER A 67 -19.19 -2.29 19.82
C SER A 67 -20.11 -1.93 18.66
N LYS A 68 -19.83 -0.83 17.92
CA LYS A 68 -20.52 -0.45 16.68
C LYS A 68 -20.40 -1.51 15.56
N TYR A 69 -19.36 -2.34 15.61
CA TYR A 69 -19.02 -3.33 14.58
C TYR A 69 -19.16 -4.78 15.05
N ASP A 70 -19.24 -5.01 16.37
CA ASP A 70 -19.42 -6.35 16.94
C ASP A 70 -20.76 -6.99 16.55
N SER A 71 -21.78 -6.19 16.23
CA SER A 71 -23.12 -6.63 15.80
C SER A 71 -23.35 -6.66 14.28
N SER A 72 -22.35 -6.30 13.46
CA SER A 72 -22.48 -6.25 12.00
C SER A 72 -21.73 -7.42 11.32
N ASP A 73 -22.45 -8.26 10.57
CA ASP A 73 -21.84 -9.32 9.75
C ASP A 73 -20.99 -8.74 8.60
N ASP A 74 -21.32 -7.54 8.11
CA ASP A 74 -20.43 -6.72 7.29
C ASP A 74 -20.18 -5.34 7.95
N PRO A 75 -18.94 -5.05 8.40
CA PRO A 75 -18.53 -3.73 8.91
C PRO A 75 -18.58 -2.58 7.89
N LEU A 76 -18.83 -2.85 6.60
CA LEU A 76 -19.11 -1.82 5.61
C LEU A 76 -20.57 -1.35 5.72
N ILE A 77 -20.80 -0.43 6.66
CA ILE A 77 -22.14 0.08 6.99
C ILE A 77 -22.83 0.64 5.73
N SER A 78 -24.12 0.30 5.60
CA SER A 78 -25.01 0.71 4.51
C SER A 78 -25.49 2.17 4.68
N GLU A 79 -26.15 2.69 3.65
CA GLU A 79 -26.29 4.13 3.33
C GLU A 79 -27.06 5.00 4.37
N ASP A 80 -27.64 4.42 5.42
CA ASP A 80 -28.61 5.10 6.30
C ASP A 80 -27.96 5.95 7.41
N SER A 81 -26.67 5.77 7.72
CA SER A 81 -25.93 6.62 8.67
C SER A 81 -25.48 7.98 8.07
N SER A 82 -26.18 8.46 7.04
CA SER A 82 -25.80 9.66 6.29
C SER A 82 -26.11 10.98 7.01
N GLN A 83 -26.94 10.93 8.05
CA GLN A 83 -27.09 12.00 9.04
C GLN A 83 -25.92 11.95 10.03
N PRO A 84 -25.14 13.04 10.21
CA PRO A 84 -24.26 13.12 11.36
C PRO A 84 -25.12 13.14 12.63
N GLU A 85 -24.79 12.32 13.62
CA GLU A 85 -25.38 12.50 14.96
C GLU A 85 -24.98 13.90 15.46
N GLU A 86 -25.97 14.77 15.69
CA GLU A 86 -25.73 16.12 16.20
C GLU A 86 -25.08 16.04 17.58
N GLY A 87 -23.77 16.26 17.64
CA GLY A 87 -23.00 16.35 18.88
C GLY A 87 -21.71 15.53 18.92
N THR A 88 -21.51 14.56 18.02
CA THR A 88 -20.23 13.85 17.91
C THR A 88 -19.32 14.49 16.88
N GLU A 89 -18.45 15.40 17.32
CA GLU A 89 -17.31 15.79 16.48
C GLU A 89 -16.38 14.57 16.33
N GLU A 90 -16.31 13.98 15.13
CA GLU A 90 -15.31 12.97 14.79
C GLU A 90 -13.90 13.58 14.83
N HIS A 91 -13.28 13.57 16.02
CA HIS A 91 -12.04 14.28 16.31
C HIS A 91 -10.75 13.64 15.70
N PHE A 92 -10.87 12.56 14.92
CA PHE A 92 -9.71 11.80 14.42
C PHE A 92 -9.00 12.47 13.22
N LEU A 93 -9.71 13.26 12.40
CA LEU A 93 -9.14 13.97 11.25
C LEU A 93 -8.82 15.43 11.58
N ILE A 94 -7.54 15.80 11.48
CA ILE A 94 -7.07 17.18 11.59
C ILE A 94 -6.73 17.70 10.19
N ASN A 95 -7.53 18.65 9.70
CA ASN A 95 -7.32 19.33 8.42
C ASN A 95 -6.86 20.79 8.67
N PRO A 96 -5.55 21.07 8.77
CA PRO A 96 -5.05 22.39 9.16
C PRO A 96 -5.29 23.44 8.09
N LYS A 97 -5.34 24.71 8.51
CA LYS A 97 -5.26 25.86 7.59
C LYS A 97 -3.87 25.92 6.96
N VAL A 98 -3.84 26.23 5.67
CA VAL A 98 -2.64 26.49 4.86
C VAL A 98 -2.85 27.79 4.06
N ASN A 99 -1.80 28.30 3.42
CA ASN A 99 -1.83 29.61 2.72
C ASN A 99 -2.98 29.80 1.72
N SER A 100 -3.55 28.72 1.17
CA SER A 100 -4.61 28.74 0.16
C SER A 100 -5.93 28.06 0.58
N GLY A 101 -6.18 27.86 1.88
CA GLY A 101 -7.40 27.22 2.39
C GLY A 101 -7.11 26.24 3.53
N LYS A 102 -7.59 25.01 3.43
CA LYS A 102 -7.16 23.87 4.26
C LYS A 102 -6.36 22.83 3.46
N ALA A 103 -5.60 21.97 4.16
CA ALA A 103 -4.70 20.98 3.57
C ALA A 103 -5.36 20.00 2.58
N LEU A 104 -6.64 19.66 2.76
CA LEU A 104 -7.41 18.77 1.87
C LEU A 104 -8.20 19.48 0.76
N ASP A 105 -8.22 20.82 0.71
CA ASP A 105 -9.08 21.57 -0.21
C ASP A 105 -8.76 21.27 -1.68
N ASN A 106 -7.52 20.95 -2.04
CA ASN A 106 -7.15 20.57 -3.41
C ASN A 106 -7.82 19.25 -3.84
N PHE A 107 -7.93 18.28 -2.93
CA PHE A 107 -8.64 17.02 -3.17
C PHE A 107 -10.15 17.24 -3.24
N PHE A 108 -10.71 18.01 -2.31
CA PHE A 108 -12.14 18.34 -2.30
C PHE A 108 -12.59 19.13 -3.53
N ASN A 109 -11.77 20.06 -4.03
CA ASN A 109 -12.01 20.69 -5.33
C ASN A 109 -11.97 19.70 -6.49
N ALA A 110 -11.14 18.66 -6.43
CA ALA A 110 -11.12 17.63 -7.46
C ALA A 110 -12.35 16.70 -7.39
N LEU A 111 -12.74 16.24 -6.20
CA LEU A 111 -13.98 15.48 -6.00
C LEU A 111 -15.19 16.26 -6.54
N LYS A 112 -15.30 17.55 -6.21
CA LYS A 112 -16.43 18.38 -6.66
C LYS A 112 -16.46 18.63 -8.17
N ASN A 113 -15.30 18.91 -8.79
CA ASN A 113 -15.24 19.50 -10.14
C ASN A 113 -14.62 18.57 -11.21
N GLU A 114 -14.14 17.38 -10.83
CA GLU A 114 -13.40 16.48 -11.73
C GLU A 114 -13.93 15.04 -11.77
N SER A 115 -14.35 14.43 -10.65
CA SER A 115 -14.73 13.00 -10.60
C SER A 115 -15.85 12.64 -11.60
N GLY A 116 -16.85 13.50 -11.75
CA GLY A 116 -17.96 13.30 -12.69
C GLY A 116 -17.58 13.31 -14.18
N ARG A 117 -16.32 13.65 -14.53
CA ARG A 117 -15.84 13.82 -15.92
C ARG A 117 -14.47 13.20 -16.24
N LYS A 118 -13.65 12.85 -15.24
CA LYS A 118 -12.37 12.13 -15.37
C LYS A 118 -12.01 11.46 -14.04
N ILE A 119 -11.03 10.56 -14.05
CA ILE A 119 -10.51 9.94 -12.83
C ILE A 119 -9.84 10.99 -11.93
N VAL A 120 -10.21 10.98 -10.64
CA VAL A 120 -9.51 11.63 -9.53
C VAL A 120 -8.79 10.53 -8.75
N ARG A 121 -7.45 10.56 -8.69
CA ARG A 121 -6.68 9.46 -8.12
C ARG A 121 -6.17 9.76 -6.72
N VAL A 122 -6.27 8.77 -5.85
CA VAL A 122 -5.72 8.71 -4.50
C VAL A 122 -4.58 7.69 -4.52
N ALA A 123 -3.38 8.10 -4.13
CA ALA A 123 -2.23 7.22 -3.98
C ALA A 123 -2.06 6.83 -2.51
N HIS A 124 -2.39 5.59 -2.14
CA HIS A 124 -2.30 5.11 -0.76
C HIS A 124 -0.98 4.37 -0.55
N TYR A 125 -0.01 5.10 0.01
CA TYR A 125 1.27 4.54 0.41
C TYR A 125 1.22 4.07 1.85
N GLY A 126 1.86 2.94 2.11
CA GLY A 126 1.99 2.41 3.46
C GLY A 126 2.90 1.21 3.55
N ASP A 127 2.80 0.53 4.69
CA ASP A 127 3.58 -0.66 5.03
C ASP A 127 2.71 -1.93 5.05
N SER A 128 3.02 -2.89 5.92
CA SER A 128 2.31 -4.16 6.05
C SER A 128 0.84 -4.03 6.41
N GLN A 129 0.40 -2.88 6.94
CA GLN A 129 -1.02 -2.65 7.25
C GLN A 129 -1.93 -2.64 6.01
N ILE A 130 -1.39 -2.26 4.84
CA ILE A 130 -2.12 -2.18 3.57
C ILE A 130 -1.68 -3.25 2.56
N GLU A 131 -0.84 -4.21 2.97
CA GLU A 131 -0.52 -5.38 2.15
C GLU A 131 -1.78 -6.16 1.75
N GLY A 132 -1.72 -6.76 0.55
CA GLY A 132 -2.85 -7.45 -0.05
C GLY A 132 -4.07 -6.57 -0.35
N ASP A 133 -3.93 -5.24 -0.35
CA ASP A 133 -5.00 -4.27 -0.70
C ASP A 133 -6.19 -4.27 0.29
N ARG A 134 -5.99 -4.78 1.52
CA ARG A 134 -7.10 -5.10 2.44
C ARG A 134 -7.80 -3.90 3.05
N ILE A 135 -7.06 -2.86 3.47
CA ILE A 135 -7.67 -1.57 3.89
C ILE A 135 -8.07 -0.77 2.65
N THR A 136 -7.18 -0.73 1.65
CA THR A 136 -7.29 0.15 0.50
C THR A 136 -8.43 -0.23 -0.44
N THR A 137 -8.83 -1.50 -0.54
CA THR A 137 -10.02 -1.92 -1.30
C THR A 137 -11.32 -1.44 -0.66
N SER A 138 -11.47 -1.57 0.66
CA SER A 138 -12.64 -1.05 1.36
C SER A 138 -12.72 0.48 1.25
N LEU A 139 -11.58 1.18 1.38
CA LEU A 139 -11.52 2.62 1.17
C LEU A 139 -11.90 3.01 -0.28
N ARG A 140 -11.43 2.24 -1.27
CA ARG A 140 -11.76 2.40 -2.70
C ARG A 140 -13.26 2.26 -2.95
N GLU A 141 -13.88 1.20 -2.43
CA GLU A 141 -15.31 0.90 -2.56
C GLU A 141 -16.17 2.05 -2.01
N LEU A 142 -15.81 2.57 -0.82
CA LEU A 142 -16.49 3.71 -0.20
C LEU A 142 -16.38 4.99 -1.06
N PHE A 143 -15.18 5.32 -1.55
CA PHE A 143 -14.99 6.48 -2.45
C PHE A 143 -15.69 6.30 -3.81
N GLN A 144 -15.69 5.09 -4.39
CA GLN A 144 -16.35 4.80 -5.66
C GLN A 144 -17.88 4.84 -5.53
N ARG A 145 -18.44 4.42 -4.38
CA ARG A 145 -19.87 4.52 -4.08
C ARG A 145 -20.33 5.98 -3.99
N GLU A 146 -19.61 6.83 -3.25
CA GLU A 146 -19.99 8.24 -3.02
C GLU A 146 -19.72 9.15 -4.24
N PHE A 147 -18.58 8.98 -4.92
CA PHE A 147 -18.10 9.91 -5.96
C PHE A 147 -18.13 9.32 -7.38
N GLY A 148 -18.68 8.12 -7.53
CA GLY A 148 -18.59 7.32 -8.73
C GLY A 148 -17.19 6.75 -8.96
N GLY A 149 -17.11 5.72 -9.80
CA GLY A 149 -15.86 5.06 -10.20
C GLY A 149 -16.05 3.56 -10.30
N GLU A 150 -15.07 2.88 -10.87
CA GLU A 150 -15.00 1.43 -10.98
C GLU A 150 -13.55 1.03 -11.21
N GLY A 151 -13.27 -0.26 -11.04
CA GLY A 151 -11.94 -0.82 -11.21
C GLY A 151 -11.09 -0.77 -9.94
N ILE A 152 -10.16 -1.71 -9.84
CA ILE A 152 -9.24 -1.83 -8.70
C ILE A 152 -8.02 -0.92 -8.82
N GLY A 153 -7.84 -0.24 -9.96
CA GLY A 153 -6.76 0.71 -10.18
C GLY A 153 -5.44 0.00 -10.42
N TYR A 154 -4.40 0.43 -9.71
CA TYR A 154 -3.06 -0.12 -9.89
C TYR A 154 -2.95 -1.60 -9.51
N VAL A 155 -2.43 -2.38 -10.45
CA VAL A 155 -1.92 -3.72 -10.21
C VAL A 155 -0.45 -3.81 -10.62
N ALA A 156 0.38 -4.24 -9.68
CA ALA A 156 1.77 -4.64 -9.94
C ALA A 156 1.83 -5.79 -10.96
N LEU A 157 3.02 -6.09 -11.51
CA LEU A 157 3.22 -7.35 -12.25
C LEU A 157 3.50 -8.52 -11.29
N ASP A 158 4.28 -8.26 -10.25
CA ASP A 158 4.67 -9.21 -9.20
C ASP A 158 4.66 -8.51 -7.83
N ASP A 159 4.30 -9.22 -6.77
CA ASP A 159 4.17 -8.63 -5.43
C ASP A 159 4.49 -9.63 -4.30
N ILE A 160 4.74 -9.12 -3.08
CA ILE A 160 5.07 -9.95 -1.90
C ILE A 160 3.86 -10.65 -1.26
N SER A 161 2.66 -10.12 -1.48
CA SER A 161 1.44 -10.53 -0.78
C SER A 161 0.33 -10.83 -1.77
N ASP A 162 -0.45 -11.88 -1.52
CA ASP A 162 -1.70 -12.14 -2.22
C ASP A 162 -2.67 -10.96 -2.05
N ASN A 163 -3.36 -10.60 -3.14
CA ASN A 163 -4.26 -9.45 -3.19
C ASN A 163 -5.71 -9.91 -2.93
N ALA A 164 -6.46 -9.14 -2.14
CA ALA A 164 -7.86 -9.44 -1.82
C ALA A 164 -8.77 -9.54 -3.07
N ASN A 165 -8.41 -8.84 -4.16
CA ASN A 165 -9.20 -8.74 -5.38
C ASN A 165 -8.80 -9.73 -6.48
N PHE A 166 -7.64 -10.42 -6.39
CA PHE A 166 -7.19 -11.35 -7.44
C PHE A 166 -6.08 -12.31 -7.02
N VAL A 167 -6.03 -13.46 -7.70
CA VAL A 167 -4.86 -14.36 -7.74
C VAL A 167 -4.02 -14.07 -8.99
N ARG A 168 -2.70 -14.07 -8.83
CA ARG A 168 -1.71 -13.66 -9.84
C ARG A 168 -0.89 -14.85 -10.35
N TYR A 169 -0.60 -14.89 -11.64
CA TYR A 169 0.25 -15.91 -12.27
C TYR A 169 1.24 -15.29 -13.26
N ASN A 170 2.53 -15.47 -12.99
CA ASN A 170 3.62 -14.84 -13.74
C ASN A 170 4.49 -15.88 -14.45
N SER A 171 5.08 -15.53 -15.58
CA SER A 171 6.19 -16.32 -16.13
C SER A 171 7.47 -16.09 -15.31
N ASN A 172 8.23 -17.17 -15.07
CA ASN A 172 9.39 -17.22 -14.16
C ASN A 172 10.59 -16.33 -14.56
N ASN A 173 10.47 -15.56 -15.63
CA ASN A 173 11.52 -14.69 -16.18
C ASN A 173 11.30 -13.20 -15.88
N TRP A 174 10.27 -12.83 -15.12
CA TRP A 174 10.15 -11.49 -14.56
C TRP A 174 11.08 -11.30 -13.36
N GLU A 175 11.71 -10.14 -13.27
CA GLU A 175 12.48 -9.70 -12.12
C GLU A 175 11.92 -8.38 -11.62
N ARG A 176 11.45 -8.40 -10.37
CA ARG A 176 10.98 -7.24 -9.61
C ARG A 176 12.13 -6.57 -8.90
N PHE A 177 12.27 -5.26 -9.12
CA PHE A 177 13.09 -4.35 -8.33
C PHE A 177 12.15 -3.46 -7.51
N ASN A 178 12.56 -3.09 -6.29
CA ASN A 178 11.83 -2.12 -5.46
C ASN A 178 12.78 -1.11 -4.83
N VAL A 179 12.25 -0.03 -4.25
CA VAL A 179 13.02 1.05 -3.61
C VAL A 179 13.86 0.65 -2.39
N PHE A 180 13.81 -0.61 -1.95
CA PHE A 180 14.45 -1.05 -0.71
C PHE A 180 15.32 -2.31 -0.93
N ASN A 181 14.70 -3.49 -1.00
CA ASN A 181 15.37 -4.76 -1.21
C ASN A 181 15.49 -5.05 -2.72
N HIS A 182 16.71 -5.18 -3.23
CA HIS A 182 17.00 -5.26 -4.67
C HIS A 182 16.64 -3.94 -5.41
N ALA A 183 17.33 -2.86 -5.01
CA ALA A 183 17.20 -1.56 -5.64
C ALA A 183 17.63 -1.55 -7.11
N TYR A 184 16.88 -0.85 -7.96
CA TYR A 184 17.24 -0.52 -9.33
C TYR A 184 18.11 0.76 -9.34
N PRO A 185 19.41 0.70 -9.68
CA PRO A 185 20.33 1.84 -9.52
C PRO A 185 19.92 3.16 -10.19
N PRO A 186 19.22 3.18 -11.35
CA PRO A 186 18.73 4.43 -11.96
C PRO A 186 17.64 5.18 -11.17
N GLY A 187 17.06 4.59 -10.11
CA GLY A 187 15.96 5.21 -9.36
C GLY A 187 14.65 5.34 -10.15
N ARG A 188 14.56 4.74 -11.34
CA ARG A 188 13.40 4.78 -12.24
C ARG A 188 12.37 3.73 -11.82
N TYR A 189 11.53 4.10 -10.86
CA TYR A 189 10.40 3.29 -10.40
C TYR A 189 9.06 3.91 -10.78
N GLY A 190 8.04 3.06 -10.88
CA GLY A 190 6.65 3.50 -10.91
C GLY A 190 6.21 4.15 -9.60
N LEU A 191 4.98 4.67 -9.58
CA LEU A 191 4.24 5.17 -8.42
C LEU A 191 4.52 4.35 -7.15
N SER A 192 4.44 3.03 -7.30
CA SER A 192 4.52 1.98 -6.29
C SER A 192 5.91 1.79 -5.67
N GLY A 193 6.93 2.48 -6.18
CA GLY A 193 8.32 2.15 -5.86
C GLY A 193 8.79 0.82 -6.47
N LEU A 194 8.07 0.28 -7.47
CA LEU A 194 8.41 -0.95 -8.18
C LEU A 194 8.82 -0.67 -9.64
N VAL A 195 9.70 -1.52 -10.18
CA VAL A 195 9.92 -1.66 -11.62
C VAL A 195 10.19 -3.12 -11.95
N PHE A 196 9.61 -3.59 -13.04
CA PHE A 196 9.69 -4.97 -13.52
C PHE A 196 10.47 -5.00 -14.82
N LYS A 197 11.43 -5.91 -14.89
CA LYS A 197 12.27 -6.16 -16.06
C LYS A 197 12.33 -7.66 -16.32
N PHE A 198 12.81 -8.09 -17.49
CA PHE A 198 13.15 -9.49 -17.69
C PHE A 198 14.46 -9.81 -16.96
N GLY A 199 14.44 -10.85 -16.12
CA GLY A 199 15.62 -11.35 -15.41
C GLY A 199 16.60 -12.05 -16.36
N SER A 200 17.90 -12.02 -16.02
CA SER A 200 18.99 -12.56 -16.84
C SER A 200 19.09 -14.10 -16.89
N GLY A 201 18.00 -14.82 -16.57
CA GLY A 201 17.97 -16.29 -16.50
C GLY A 201 18.72 -16.90 -15.29
N LYS A 202 19.27 -16.08 -14.37
CA LYS A 202 20.07 -16.54 -13.23
C LYS A 202 19.29 -16.84 -11.93
N LYS A 203 17.98 -17.07 -11.98
CA LYS A 203 17.17 -17.45 -10.80
C LYS A 203 16.66 -18.88 -10.87
N ALA A 204 17.51 -19.82 -10.46
CA ALA A 204 17.14 -21.18 -10.08
C ALA A 204 18.10 -21.78 -9.01
N ALA A 205 18.69 -20.92 -8.16
CA ALA A 205 19.58 -21.34 -7.06
C ALA A 205 19.72 -20.23 -5.99
N ASN A 206 18.59 -19.74 -5.48
CA ASN A 206 18.44 -19.09 -4.18
C ASN A 206 16.95 -18.73 -4.02
N GLY A 207 16.19 -19.60 -3.36
CA GLY A 207 14.89 -19.21 -2.82
C GLY A 207 15.10 -18.20 -1.69
N ASP A 208 14.12 -17.33 -1.47
CA ASP A 208 14.13 -16.38 -0.35
C ASP A 208 14.35 -17.12 0.97
N ASN A 209 15.46 -16.81 1.66
CA ASN A 209 15.76 -17.34 2.99
C ASN A 209 15.07 -16.53 4.11
N SER A 210 13.95 -15.87 3.81
CA SER A 210 13.15 -15.11 4.78
C SER A 210 12.23 -16.00 5.65
N GLU A 211 11.99 -17.26 5.27
CA GLU A 211 11.15 -18.20 6.05
C GLU A 211 11.93 -19.17 6.96
N LYS A 212 13.27 -19.09 7.04
CA LYS A 212 14.09 -20.09 7.76
C LYS A 212 14.85 -19.62 9.00
N GLU A 213 14.54 -18.44 9.54
CA GLU A 213 15.02 -18.04 10.87
C GLU A 213 14.05 -18.39 12.02
N GLY A 214 12.76 -18.67 11.74
CA GLY A 214 11.79 -19.09 12.76
C GLY A 214 11.93 -20.53 13.27
N ALA A 215 12.63 -21.41 12.52
CA ALA A 215 12.61 -22.86 12.74
C ALA A 215 13.91 -23.46 13.32
N LYS A 216 14.84 -22.64 13.84
CA LYS A 216 16.14 -23.08 14.37
C LYS A 216 16.47 -22.57 15.80
N LYS A 217 15.51 -22.60 16.73
CA LYS A 217 15.82 -22.61 18.18
C LYS A 217 15.24 -23.80 18.98
N ASN A 218 14.35 -24.63 18.42
CA ASN A 218 13.79 -25.82 19.10
C ASN A 218 14.32 -27.15 18.53
N LYS A 219 15.63 -27.42 18.67
CA LYS A 219 16.21 -28.78 18.52
C LYS A 219 17.61 -28.97 19.13
N LYS A 220 17.77 -28.46 20.35
CA LYS A 220 18.70 -28.96 21.37
C LYS A 220 17.88 -29.04 22.66
N ASP A 221 18.18 -30.04 23.49
CA ASP A 221 17.44 -30.45 24.70
C ASP A 221 16.37 -31.54 24.47
N ASP A 222 16.78 -32.66 23.86
CA ASP A 222 16.38 -33.97 24.40
C ASP A 222 17.33 -35.10 23.93
N LYS A 223 18.47 -35.22 24.63
CA LYS A 223 19.37 -36.39 24.58
C LYS A 223 20.00 -36.61 25.95
N ASP A 224 19.18 -36.84 26.96
CA ASP A 224 19.61 -37.58 28.16
C ASP A 224 18.43 -38.18 28.94
N LYS A 225 17.97 -39.36 28.47
CA LYS A 225 17.49 -40.45 29.34
C LYS A 225 17.39 -41.77 28.57
N LYS A 226 18.44 -42.57 28.75
CA LYS A 226 18.45 -43.99 28.37
C LYS A 226 17.83 -44.82 29.49
N SER A 227 17.21 -45.93 29.09
CA SER A 227 17.01 -47.18 29.85
C SER A 227 15.69 -47.43 30.60
N LYS A 228 15.29 -48.71 30.50
CA LYS A 228 14.25 -49.46 31.24
C LYS A 228 12.79 -49.12 30.84
N LYS A 229 11.93 -50.10 30.57
CA LYS A 229 12.13 -51.57 30.44
C LYS A 229 10.91 -52.18 29.71
N ASP A 230 11.12 -53.35 29.07
CA ASP A 230 10.30 -54.57 29.17
C ASP A 230 8.79 -54.38 29.54
N LYS A 231 7.78 -54.91 28.83
CA LYS A 231 7.69 -56.27 28.24
C LYS A 231 6.30 -56.48 27.59
N ASN A 232 6.23 -57.50 26.71
CA ASN A 232 5.04 -58.25 26.27
C ASN A 232 3.91 -57.49 25.52
N GLY A 233 3.27 -58.05 24.48
CA GLY A 233 3.53 -59.30 23.78
C GLY A 233 2.30 -59.88 23.08
N ALA A 234 2.56 -60.81 22.15
CA ALA A 234 1.65 -61.81 21.55
C ALA A 234 0.66 -61.37 20.42
N ASN A 235 0.78 -62.12 19.32
CA ASN A 235 -0.29 -62.82 18.58
C ASN A 235 -1.25 -62.08 17.63
N GLU A 236 -1.76 -62.70 16.56
CA GLU A 236 -1.31 -63.82 15.69
C GLU A 236 -2.31 -63.96 14.51
N GLY A 237 -1.98 -64.74 13.48
CA GLY A 237 -2.92 -65.26 12.46
C GLY A 237 -3.09 -64.36 11.21
N ASN A 238 -2.90 -64.83 9.97
CA ASN A 238 -3.56 -65.94 9.23
C ASN A 238 -4.90 -65.48 8.60
N GLU A 239 -5.31 -65.86 7.38
CA GLU A 239 -4.74 -66.77 6.37
C GLU A 239 -5.36 -66.51 4.96
N ASP A 240 -4.78 -67.16 3.94
CA ASP A 240 -5.38 -67.68 2.68
C ASP A 240 -6.02 -66.81 1.56
N GLY A 241 -5.49 -67.06 0.34
CA GLY A 241 -6.23 -67.42 -0.89
C GLY A 241 -6.88 -66.31 -1.75
N GLY A 242 -6.76 -66.28 -3.08
CA GLY A 242 -5.96 -67.11 -3.99
C GLY A 242 -6.27 -66.85 -5.49
N ASP A 243 -5.21 -66.90 -6.31
CA ASP A 243 -5.14 -67.20 -7.76
C ASP A 243 -5.26 -66.11 -8.87
N SER A 244 -4.39 -66.32 -9.88
CA SER A 244 -4.42 -65.90 -11.29
C SER A 244 -3.90 -64.51 -11.75
N ASP A 245 -2.60 -64.50 -12.09
CA ASP A 245 -2.07 -64.37 -13.47
C ASP A 245 -1.42 -63.05 -13.99
N LYS A 246 -0.31 -63.25 -14.73
CA LYS A 246 0.43 -62.35 -15.68
C LYS A 246 1.36 -61.20 -15.22
N LYS A 247 2.66 -61.57 -15.17
CA LYS A 247 3.79 -60.99 -15.95
C LYS A 247 4.05 -59.45 -15.96
N LYS A 248 5.10 -58.99 -15.25
CA LYS A 248 6.48 -58.76 -15.79
C LYS A 248 7.38 -57.97 -14.82
N GLU A 249 8.65 -58.36 -14.75
CA GLU A 249 9.70 -57.70 -13.97
C GLU A 249 10.25 -56.43 -14.64
N ASN A 250 10.82 -55.51 -13.84
CA ASN A 250 12.25 -55.15 -13.94
C ASN A 250 12.69 -54.28 -12.76
N ASN A 251 13.78 -54.68 -12.10
CA ASN A 251 14.39 -53.98 -10.96
C ASN A 251 15.61 -53.13 -11.39
N ALA A 252 15.92 -52.09 -10.61
CA ALA A 252 17.24 -51.44 -10.60
C ALA A 252 18.29 -52.33 -9.91
N PRO A 253 19.60 -52.00 -9.96
CA PRO A 253 20.16 -51.34 -8.76
C PRO A 253 21.35 -50.37 -8.96
N ASN A 254 21.38 -49.37 -8.07
CA ASN A 254 22.47 -48.82 -7.24
C ASN A 254 23.87 -48.42 -7.81
N ARG A 255 24.53 -47.49 -7.08
CA ARG A 255 25.88 -46.93 -7.36
C ARG A 255 26.83 -47.13 -6.16
N GLU A 256 28.10 -47.42 -6.42
CA GLU A 256 29.23 -47.13 -5.49
C GLU A 256 30.50 -46.64 -6.25
N ALA A 257 31.62 -46.41 -5.55
CA ALA A 257 32.55 -45.29 -5.80
C ALA A 257 33.89 -45.60 -6.54
N LYS A 258 34.67 -44.53 -6.81
CA LYS A 258 35.98 -44.50 -7.53
C LYS A 258 37.18 -44.97 -6.69
N PRO A 259 38.34 -45.24 -7.32
CA PRO A 259 39.46 -44.28 -7.25
C PRO A 259 40.25 -44.05 -8.57
N LEU A 260 41.26 -43.16 -8.53
CA LEU A 260 42.31 -42.83 -9.53
C LEU A 260 43.68 -43.26 -8.95
N PRO A 261 44.74 -43.60 -9.74
CA PRO A 261 45.52 -42.65 -10.58
C PRO A 261 46.08 -43.31 -11.88
N ASP A 262 47.15 -42.93 -12.62
CA ASP A 262 48.13 -41.81 -12.60
C ASP A 262 48.70 -41.52 -14.04
N SER A 263 49.82 -40.77 -14.16
CA SER A 263 50.49 -40.32 -15.39
C SER A 263 51.34 -41.35 -16.18
N GLY A 264 51.39 -41.24 -17.52
CA GLY A 264 52.40 -41.93 -18.35
C GLY A 264 52.32 -41.72 -19.88
N SER A 265 53.34 -41.05 -20.44
CA SER A 265 53.85 -41.11 -21.84
C SER A 265 52.99 -40.70 -23.07
N VAL A 266 53.52 -39.69 -23.79
CA VAL A 266 53.82 -39.62 -25.26
C VAL A 266 52.69 -39.81 -26.30
N SER A 267 52.53 -38.85 -27.23
CA SER A 267 52.71 -39.09 -28.69
C SER A 267 52.64 -37.81 -29.54
N LEU A 268 53.32 -37.86 -30.69
CA LEU A 268 53.54 -36.79 -31.69
C LEU A 268 52.25 -36.35 -32.43
N THR A 269 51.11 -36.99 -32.17
CA THR A 269 49.82 -36.81 -32.84
C THR A 269 49.20 -35.41 -32.65
N TYR A 270 49.52 -34.71 -31.55
CA TYR A 270 48.92 -33.40 -31.25
C TYR A 270 49.32 -32.30 -32.24
N PHE A 271 50.55 -32.32 -32.78
CA PHE A 271 51.05 -31.23 -33.62
C PHE A 271 50.39 -31.17 -35.02
N LEU A 272 49.92 -32.31 -35.53
CA LEU A 272 49.17 -32.40 -36.78
C LEU A 272 47.66 -32.11 -36.59
N ALA A 273 47.13 -32.35 -35.39
CA ALA A 273 45.74 -32.01 -35.07
C ALA A 273 45.54 -30.48 -34.95
N ASP A 274 46.46 -29.77 -34.29
CA ASP A 274 46.35 -28.32 -34.12
C ASP A 274 46.55 -27.54 -35.43
N SER A 275 47.45 -27.98 -36.30
CA SER A 275 47.63 -27.37 -37.62
C SER A 275 46.42 -27.59 -38.55
N TYR A 276 45.79 -28.77 -38.52
CA TYR A 276 44.52 -29.01 -39.23
C TYR A 276 43.37 -28.15 -38.67
N ASN A 277 43.25 -28.03 -37.34
CA ASN A 277 42.23 -27.19 -36.71
C ASN A 277 42.45 -25.69 -36.94
N TYR A 278 43.71 -25.24 -37.06
CA TYR A 278 44.04 -23.86 -37.39
C TYR A 278 43.61 -23.49 -38.82
N PHE A 279 43.97 -24.30 -39.82
CA PHE A 279 43.54 -24.06 -41.20
C PHE A 279 42.02 -24.17 -41.37
N LYS A 280 41.36 -25.09 -40.65
CA LYS A 280 39.90 -25.21 -40.67
C LYS A 280 39.21 -23.97 -40.06
N ARG A 281 39.85 -23.27 -39.11
CA ARG A 281 39.36 -21.97 -38.58
C ARG A 281 39.61 -20.79 -39.54
N ALA A 282 40.65 -20.85 -40.37
CA ALA A 282 41.01 -19.75 -41.27
C ALA A 282 40.12 -19.62 -42.53
N PHE A 283 39.39 -20.68 -42.91
CA PHE A 283 38.61 -20.74 -44.17
C PHE A 283 37.13 -21.13 -44.00
N TYR A 284 36.54 -20.97 -42.81
CA TYR A 284 35.07 -20.89 -42.75
C TYR A 284 34.64 -19.54 -43.34
N PRO A 285 33.71 -19.50 -44.33
CA PRO A 285 33.06 -18.24 -44.66
C PRO A 285 32.37 -17.74 -43.40
N VAL A 286 32.61 -16.47 -43.04
CA VAL A 286 31.87 -15.80 -41.97
C VAL A 286 30.44 -15.66 -42.44
N SER A 287 29.64 -16.68 -42.13
CA SER A 287 28.19 -16.62 -42.14
C SER A 287 27.80 -15.49 -41.19
N THR A 288 27.50 -14.32 -41.77
CA THR A 288 26.87 -13.19 -41.09
C THR A 288 25.40 -13.50 -40.81
N LYS A 289 25.15 -14.65 -40.17
CA LYS A 289 23.99 -14.81 -39.30
C LYS A 289 24.19 -13.86 -38.14
N VAL A 290 23.72 -12.62 -38.33
CA VAL A 290 23.23 -11.79 -37.24
C VAL A 290 22.34 -12.71 -36.41
N SER A 291 22.75 -13.02 -35.19
CA SER A 291 21.90 -13.77 -34.29
C SER A 291 20.70 -12.88 -34.00
N GLU A 292 19.55 -13.19 -34.62
CA GLU A 292 18.29 -12.58 -34.23
C GLU A 292 18.15 -12.74 -32.72
N GLN A 293 18.27 -11.63 -31.99
CA GLN A 293 18.18 -11.63 -30.55
C GLN A 293 16.73 -11.98 -30.22
N ARG A 294 16.48 -13.26 -29.95
CA ARG A 294 15.14 -13.83 -29.82
C ARG A 294 14.34 -12.98 -28.84
N ALA A 295 13.31 -12.30 -29.37
CA ALA A 295 12.57 -11.29 -28.62
C ALA A 295 12.17 -11.82 -27.23
N LEU A 296 12.50 -11.04 -26.21
CA LEU A 296 12.18 -11.32 -24.83
C LEU A 296 10.65 -11.36 -24.68
N ARG A 297 10.14 -12.33 -23.95
CA ARG A 297 8.70 -12.55 -23.76
C ARG A 297 8.42 -12.89 -22.31
N GLY A 298 7.32 -12.38 -21.77
CA GLY A 298 6.82 -12.83 -20.47
C GLY A 298 5.37 -12.44 -20.26
N ASN A 299 4.69 -13.26 -19.46
CA ASN A 299 3.25 -13.20 -19.27
C ASN A 299 2.96 -12.86 -17.80
N VAL A 300 1.90 -12.09 -17.59
CA VAL A 300 1.30 -11.81 -16.27
C VAL A 300 -0.19 -12.01 -16.42
N SER A 301 -0.77 -12.88 -15.61
CA SER A 301 -2.20 -13.21 -15.64
C SER A 301 -2.84 -12.99 -14.27
N PHE A 302 -4.09 -12.56 -14.28
CA PHE A 302 -4.91 -12.27 -13.13
C PHE A 302 -6.19 -13.12 -13.19
N ASN A 303 -6.55 -13.78 -12.09
CA ASN A 303 -7.89 -14.31 -11.83
C ASN A 303 -8.53 -13.40 -10.77
N PHE A 304 -9.43 -12.50 -11.16
CA PHE A 304 -10.15 -11.62 -10.24
C PHE A 304 -11.22 -12.36 -9.43
N VAL A 305 -11.57 -11.82 -8.26
CA VAL A 305 -12.80 -12.20 -7.57
C VAL A 305 -14.02 -11.80 -8.41
N PRO A 306 -15.15 -12.53 -8.33
CA PRO A 306 -16.35 -12.19 -9.06
C PRO A 306 -16.84 -10.77 -8.74
N GLY A 307 -17.29 -10.04 -9.76
CA GLY A 307 -17.91 -8.72 -9.60
C GLY A 307 -16.97 -7.52 -9.86
N ILE A 308 -15.66 -7.73 -9.96
CA ILE A 308 -14.72 -6.68 -10.39
C ILE A 308 -15.05 -6.24 -11.83
N ARG A 309 -15.22 -4.93 -12.03
CA ARG A 309 -15.49 -4.30 -13.34
C ARG A 309 -14.55 -3.12 -13.55
N PHE A 310 -14.15 -2.88 -14.80
CA PHE A 310 -13.36 -1.74 -15.24
C PHE A 310 -13.58 -1.54 -16.74
N SER A 311 -13.57 -0.30 -17.21
CA SER A 311 -13.76 0.05 -18.63
C SER A 311 -12.48 0.49 -19.34
N LYS A 312 -11.36 0.64 -18.62
CA LYS A 312 -10.09 1.11 -19.18
C LYS A 312 -8.89 0.39 -18.60
N ILE A 313 -8.10 -0.24 -19.49
CA ILE A 313 -6.85 -0.90 -19.14
C ILE A 313 -5.69 0.00 -19.58
N LYS A 314 -4.70 0.20 -18.72
CA LYS A 314 -3.49 1.00 -19.02
C LYS A 314 -2.23 0.21 -18.69
N VAL A 315 -1.19 0.36 -19.50
CA VAL A 315 0.17 -0.13 -19.23
C VAL A 315 1.05 1.08 -18.91
N LEU A 316 1.71 1.06 -17.74
CA LEU A 316 2.69 2.06 -17.35
C LEU A 316 4.09 1.49 -17.56
N TYR A 317 4.95 2.26 -18.22
CA TYR A 317 6.28 1.79 -18.61
C TYR A 317 7.28 2.94 -18.70
N GLY A 318 8.55 2.62 -18.46
CA GLY A 318 9.68 3.52 -18.61
C GLY A 318 10.38 3.31 -19.95
N LYS A 319 11.67 3.00 -19.92
CA LYS A 319 12.45 2.70 -21.14
C LYS A 319 12.06 1.36 -21.74
N VAL A 320 11.78 1.35 -23.04
CA VAL A 320 11.33 0.20 -23.82
C VAL A 320 12.13 0.09 -25.11
N GLY A 321 12.12 -1.07 -25.76
CA GLY A 321 12.71 -1.22 -27.10
C GLY A 321 11.73 -0.84 -28.21
N GLU A 322 12.24 -0.53 -29.40
CA GLU A 322 11.44 -0.11 -30.56
C GLU A 322 10.35 -1.12 -30.98
N GLU A 323 10.55 -2.41 -30.68
CA GLU A 323 9.58 -3.49 -30.96
C GLU A 323 8.91 -4.02 -29.69
N THR A 324 8.63 -3.14 -28.71
CA THR A 324 7.92 -3.54 -27.49
C THR A 324 6.41 -3.55 -27.71
N SER A 325 5.75 -4.66 -27.41
CA SER A 325 4.30 -4.78 -27.44
C SER A 325 3.75 -5.52 -26.22
N VAL A 326 2.50 -5.20 -25.87
CA VAL A 326 1.71 -5.89 -24.84
C VAL A 326 0.40 -6.35 -25.45
N SER A 327 0.32 -7.66 -25.73
CA SER A 327 -0.94 -8.33 -26.06
C SER A 327 -1.79 -8.47 -24.79
N ILE A 328 -3.10 -8.27 -24.90
CA ILE A 328 -4.05 -8.37 -23.79
C ILE A 328 -5.18 -9.31 -24.19
N ASN A 329 -5.45 -10.27 -23.31
CA ASN A 329 -6.33 -11.40 -23.55
C ASN A 329 -7.20 -11.65 -22.31
N ASP A 330 -8.50 -11.86 -22.49
CA ASP A 330 -9.48 -11.93 -21.42
C ASP A 330 -10.17 -13.31 -21.30
N SER A 331 -9.67 -14.31 -22.05
CA SER A 331 -10.14 -15.68 -22.04
C SER A 331 -8.99 -16.69 -21.98
N LYS A 332 -9.09 -17.73 -21.14
CA LYS A 332 -8.02 -18.73 -20.98
C LYS A 332 -7.63 -19.43 -22.28
N ASN A 333 -8.59 -19.55 -23.21
CA ASN A 333 -8.46 -20.24 -24.51
C ASN A 333 -8.76 -19.31 -25.71
N GLY A 334 -8.93 -18.00 -25.49
CA GLY A 334 -9.26 -17.03 -26.53
C GLY A 334 -8.03 -16.42 -27.20
N GLY A 335 -8.27 -15.66 -28.27
CA GLY A 335 -7.26 -14.76 -28.86
C GLY A 335 -7.11 -13.46 -28.08
N ASP A 336 -6.07 -12.69 -28.39
CA ASP A 336 -5.88 -11.37 -27.80
C ASP A 336 -6.95 -10.41 -28.35
N PHE A 337 -7.68 -9.70 -27.48
CA PHE A 337 -8.66 -8.68 -27.92
C PHE A 337 -8.00 -7.32 -28.21
N ALA A 338 -6.78 -7.11 -27.72
CA ALA A 338 -6.01 -5.89 -27.94
C ALA A 338 -4.50 -6.18 -27.98
N THR A 339 -3.76 -5.38 -28.73
CA THR A 339 -2.29 -5.33 -28.67
C THR A 339 -1.84 -3.88 -28.63
N LEU A 340 -1.11 -3.49 -27.59
CA LEU A 340 -0.56 -2.15 -27.41
C LEU A 340 0.92 -2.13 -27.80
N THR A 341 1.31 -1.29 -28.75
CA THR A 341 2.73 -1.01 -29.04
C THR A 341 3.24 0.04 -28.06
N LEU A 342 4.35 -0.23 -27.37
CA LEU A 342 4.98 0.71 -26.44
C LEU A 342 6.15 1.42 -27.14
N SER A 343 6.04 2.72 -27.33
CA SER A 343 7.08 3.59 -27.87
C SER A 343 7.79 4.37 -26.77
N GLU A 344 9.06 4.74 -26.98
CA GLU A 344 9.81 5.56 -26.01
C GLU A 344 9.07 6.86 -25.65
N ALA A 345 9.03 7.15 -24.35
CA ALA A 345 8.38 8.34 -23.81
C ALA A 345 9.12 8.77 -22.53
N GLU A 346 9.59 10.01 -22.48
CA GLU A 346 10.22 10.58 -21.29
C GLU A 346 9.24 11.54 -20.56
N PRO A 347 9.24 11.57 -19.21
CA PRO A 347 9.99 10.66 -18.34
C PRO A 347 9.43 9.24 -18.32
N PHE A 348 8.17 9.03 -18.75
CA PHE A 348 7.55 7.71 -18.88
C PHE A 348 6.34 7.66 -19.83
N GLY A 349 6.02 6.45 -20.28
CA GLY A 349 4.90 6.14 -21.15
C GLY A 349 3.66 5.59 -20.44
N ILE A 350 2.50 5.86 -21.05
CA ILE A 350 1.23 5.20 -20.74
C ILE A 350 0.60 4.82 -22.08
N GLN A 351 0.25 3.56 -22.26
CA GLN A 351 -0.61 3.11 -23.36
C GLN A 351 -1.90 2.55 -22.77
N SER A 352 -3.01 2.67 -23.50
CA SER A 352 -4.32 2.30 -22.97
C SER A 352 -5.26 1.72 -24.02
N VAL A 353 -6.13 0.82 -23.60
CA VAL A 353 -7.26 0.32 -24.40
C VAL A 353 -8.55 0.40 -23.57
N SER A 354 -9.66 0.71 -24.22
CA SER A 354 -10.99 0.56 -23.61
C SER A 354 -11.38 -0.91 -23.56
N TYR A 355 -12.09 -1.29 -22.51
CA TYR A 355 -12.51 -2.65 -22.25
C TYR A 355 -14.02 -2.68 -21.96
N SER A 356 -14.71 -3.71 -22.47
CA SER A 356 -16.16 -3.86 -22.33
C SER A 356 -16.59 -5.30 -22.05
N GLY A 357 -15.63 -6.19 -21.75
CA GLY A 357 -15.92 -7.56 -21.35
C GLY A 357 -16.22 -7.66 -19.85
N SER A 358 -16.60 -8.85 -19.41
CA SER A 358 -17.08 -9.12 -18.04
C SER A 358 -16.47 -10.40 -17.45
N THR A 359 -15.25 -10.74 -17.87
CA THR A 359 -14.53 -11.93 -17.41
C THR A 359 -13.76 -11.67 -16.12
N ASN A 360 -13.55 -12.75 -15.36
CA ASN A 360 -12.70 -12.74 -14.18
C ASN A 360 -11.23 -13.05 -14.53
N PHE A 361 -10.84 -13.16 -15.80
CA PHE A 361 -9.48 -13.51 -16.21
C PHE A 361 -8.86 -12.45 -17.13
N LEU A 362 -7.64 -11.97 -16.83
CA LEU A 362 -6.93 -11.07 -17.74
C LEU A 362 -5.45 -11.45 -17.82
N ARG A 363 -4.93 -11.63 -19.04
CA ARG A 363 -3.52 -11.91 -19.31
C ARG A 363 -2.91 -10.81 -20.17
N PHE A 364 -1.76 -10.32 -19.69
CA PHE A 364 -0.85 -9.45 -20.42
C PHE A 364 0.34 -10.27 -20.89
N SER A 365 0.59 -10.30 -22.20
CA SER A 365 1.72 -10.98 -22.82
C SER A 365 2.66 -9.94 -23.42
N VAL A 366 3.77 -9.66 -22.73
CA VAL A 366 4.75 -8.65 -23.14
C VAL A 366 5.78 -9.30 -24.07
N LYS A 367 6.02 -8.68 -25.23
CA LYS A 367 7.11 -9.01 -26.17
C LYS A 367 8.01 -7.79 -26.33
N SER A 368 9.33 -7.95 -26.38
CA SER A 368 10.26 -6.84 -26.57
C SER A 368 11.60 -7.28 -27.17
N ASN A 369 12.23 -6.44 -28.00
CA ASN A 369 13.59 -6.65 -28.50
C ASN A 369 14.70 -6.19 -27.51
N LYS A 370 14.41 -5.23 -26.62
CA LYS A 370 15.29 -4.79 -25.51
C LYS A 370 14.65 -5.13 -24.16
N ASN A 371 15.38 -5.10 -23.04
CA ASN A 371 14.82 -5.41 -21.72
C ASN A 371 13.98 -4.23 -21.16
N PRO A 372 12.64 -4.29 -21.17
CA PRO A 372 11.78 -3.14 -20.89
C PRO A 372 11.76 -2.78 -19.40
N GLU A 373 11.41 -1.53 -19.08
CA GLU A 373 10.97 -1.08 -17.75
C GLU A 373 9.43 -1.08 -17.75
N ILE A 374 8.79 -2.06 -17.12
CA ILE A 374 7.34 -2.02 -16.88
C ILE A 374 7.11 -1.59 -15.43
N PHE A 375 6.20 -0.64 -15.20
CA PHE A 375 5.89 -0.12 -13.85
C PHE A 375 4.63 -0.74 -13.25
N GLY A 376 3.70 -1.22 -14.07
CA GLY A 376 2.45 -1.85 -13.64
C GLY A 376 1.35 -1.70 -14.68
N PHE A 377 0.16 -2.16 -14.33
CA PHE A 377 -1.07 -1.90 -15.08
C PHE A 377 -2.05 -1.08 -14.23
N LEU A 378 -2.95 -0.33 -14.87
CA LEU A 378 -4.12 0.24 -14.20
C LEU A 378 -5.38 -0.37 -14.82
N LEU A 379 -6.32 -0.77 -13.96
CA LEU A 379 -7.64 -1.27 -14.29
C LEU A 379 -8.65 -0.27 -13.72
N ASP A 380 -8.98 0.75 -14.51
CA ASP A 380 -9.77 1.92 -14.09
C ASP A 380 -11.13 1.96 -14.81
N GLY A 381 -12.05 2.76 -14.28
CA GLY A 381 -13.12 3.37 -15.07
C GLY A 381 -12.66 4.52 -15.97
N GLU A 382 -13.57 5.04 -16.80
CA GLU A 382 -13.36 6.29 -17.55
C GLU A 382 -13.36 7.54 -16.66
N LYS A 383 -14.07 7.50 -15.52
CA LYS A 383 -14.25 8.61 -14.58
C LYS A 383 -14.53 8.12 -13.15
N GLY A 384 -14.63 9.04 -12.20
CA GLY A 384 -14.86 8.76 -10.78
C GLY A 384 -13.61 8.90 -9.93
N VAL A 385 -13.57 8.23 -8.78
CA VAL A 385 -12.41 8.15 -7.90
C VAL A 385 -11.72 6.80 -8.05
N GLN A 386 -10.38 6.83 -8.06
CA GLN A 386 -9.56 5.63 -7.95
C GLN A 386 -8.67 5.72 -6.71
N VAL A 387 -8.60 4.64 -5.93
CA VAL A 387 -7.66 4.52 -4.80
C VAL A 387 -6.70 3.38 -5.09
N ASP A 388 -5.41 3.71 -5.28
CA ASP A 388 -4.35 2.75 -5.59
C ASP A 388 -3.60 2.33 -4.33
N ASN A 389 -3.28 1.05 -4.20
CA ASN A 389 -2.50 0.52 -3.10
C ASN A 389 -1.00 0.43 -3.44
N PHE A 390 -0.16 1.06 -2.61
CA PHE A 390 1.29 1.09 -2.74
C PHE A 390 1.96 0.67 -1.43
N ALA A 391 1.76 -0.61 -1.07
CA ALA A 391 2.38 -1.25 0.08
C ALA A 391 3.88 -1.47 -0.12
N ILE A 392 4.70 -1.07 0.86
CA ILE A 392 6.14 -1.34 0.90
C ILE A 392 6.46 -1.93 2.28
N ARG A 393 6.63 -3.26 2.37
CA ARG A 393 6.80 -3.97 3.66
C ARG A 393 8.03 -3.53 4.45
N GLY A 394 7.88 -3.48 5.78
CA GLY A 394 9.00 -3.25 6.71
C GLY A 394 9.60 -1.84 6.65
N HIS A 395 8.85 -0.89 6.11
CA HIS A 395 9.34 0.41 5.66
C HIS A 395 8.63 1.55 6.38
N SER A 396 9.27 2.73 6.46
CA SER A 396 8.68 3.90 7.15
C SER A 396 8.30 5.04 6.19
N GLY A 397 8.59 4.88 4.89
CA GLY A 397 8.39 5.87 3.82
C GLY A 397 9.68 6.33 3.13
N ASP A 398 10.87 5.95 3.61
CA ASP A 398 12.19 6.48 3.23
C ASP A 398 12.55 6.24 1.76
N GLY A 399 12.29 5.04 1.26
CA GLY A 399 12.44 4.62 -0.13
C GLY A 399 11.53 5.36 -1.12
N LEU A 400 10.44 6.01 -0.70
CA LEU A 400 9.70 6.91 -1.60
C LEU A 400 10.60 8.08 -2.06
N LEU A 401 11.56 8.48 -1.23
CA LEU A 401 12.53 9.53 -1.55
C LEU A 401 13.58 9.06 -2.57
N LYS A 402 13.79 7.74 -2.70
CA LYS A 402 14.70 7.12 -3.70
C LYS A 402 14.05 6.97 -5.08
N ILE A 403 12.74 7.17 -5.21
CA ILE A 403 12.10 7.29 -6.52
C ILE A 403 12.56 8.60 -7.15
N ASN A 404 13.00 8.55 -8.41
CA ASN A 404 13.41 9.73 -9.16
C ASN A 404 12.32 10.82 -9.09
N ARG A 405 12.71 12.01 -8.61
CA ARG A 405 11.78 13.10 -8.26
C ARG A 405 10.98 13.60 -9.45
N GLU A 406 11.62 13.78 -10.61
CA GLU A 406 10.98 14.28 -11.83
C GLU A 406 10.00 13.25 -12.38
N LEU A 407 10.41 11.98 -12.44
CA LEU A 407 9.56 10.86 -12.84
C LEU A 407 8.34 10.70 -11.94
N LEU A 408 8.49 10.82 -10.62
CA LEU A 408 7.36 10.70 -9.68
C LEU A 408 6.40 11.90 -9.77
N THR A 409 6.94 13.11 -9.92
CA THR A 409 6.14 14.33 -10.11
C THR A 409 5.30 14.22 -11.39
N ALA A 410 5.93 13.90 -12.52
CA ALA A 410 5.24 13.73 -13.80
C ALA A 410 4.22 12.58 -13.78
N GLN A 411 4.49 11.52 -13.01
CA GLN A 411 3.55 10.43 -12.79
C GLN A 411 2.28 10.89 -12.04
N TYR A 412 2.42 11.64 -10.94
CA TYR A 412 1.30 12.20 -10.20
C TYR A 412 0.44 13.14 -11.06
N GLU A 413 1.07 13.99 -11.86
CA GLU A 413 0.37 14.91 -12.76
C GLU A 413 -0.38 14.17 -13.87
N LYS A 414 0.29 13.28 -14.61
CA LYS A 414 -0.28 12.56 -15.76
C LYS A 414 -1.39 11.57 -15.39
N LEU A 415 -1.42 11.09 -14.14
CA LEU A 415 -2.48 10.22 -13.61
C LEU A 415 -3.58 10.94 -12.83
N ASN A 416 -3.52 12.28 -12.75
CA ASN A 416 -4.44 13.13 -11.99
C ASN A 416 -4.53 12.70 -10.50
N VAL A 417 -3.38 12.48 -9.86
CA VAL A 417 -3.31 12.24 -8.41
C VAL A 417 -3.61 13.55 -7.66
N LYS A 418 -4.59 13.49 -6.76
CA LYS A 418 -5.13 14.65 -6.02
C LYS A 418 -5.09 14.48 -4.50
N LEU A 419 -4.92 13.24 -4.03
CA LEU A 419 -4.62 12.92 -2.64
C LEU A 419 -3.48 11.90 -2.61
N ILE A 420 -2.51 12.14 -1.73
CA ILE A 420 -1.50 11.16 -1.32
C ILE A 420 -1.80 10.82 0.14
N ILE A 421 -2.01 9.55 0.42
CA ILE A 421 -2.11 9.03 1.79
C ILE A 421 -0.76 8.40 2.15
N LEU A 422 -0.20 8.80 3.29
CA LEU A 422 1.04 8.26 3.85
C LEU A 422 0.71 7.55 5.17
N GLN A 423 0.54 6.23 5.13
CA GLN A 423 0.24 5.38 6.29
C GLN A 423 1.50 4.66 6.76
N TYR A 424 2.24 5.31 7.65
CA TYR A 424 3.50 4.80 8.20
C TYR A 424 3.64 5.17 9.68
N GLY A 425 4.41 4.37 10.42
CA GLY A 425 4.77 4.66 11.80
C GLY A 425 5.09 3.41 12.62
N MET A 426 4.47 2.28 12.30
CA MET A 426 4.69 1.02 13.03
C MET A 426 6.15 0.56 12.92
N ASN A 427 6.75 0.66 11.73
CA ASN A 427 8.14 0.22 11.50
C ASN A 427 9.21 1.08 12.17
N VAL A 428 8.93 2.32 12.61
CA VAL A 428 9.91 3.07 13.43
C VAL A 428 9.92 2.60 14.89
N MET A 429 8.82 2.04 15.41
CA MET A 429 8.65 1.73 16.83
C MET A 429 9.74 0.80 17.42
N PRO A 430 10.15 -0.31 16.77
CA PRO A 430 11.24 -1.16 17.28
C PRO A 430 12.60 -0.44 17.45
N THR A 431 12.74 0.73 16.81
CA THR A 431 13.95 1.58 16.85
C THR A 431 13.90 2.66 17.94
N VAL A 432 12.76 2.85 18.62
CA VAL A 432 12.57 3.90 19.65
C VAL A 432 12.63 3.26 21.04
N ARG A 433 13.74 3.46 21.76
CA ARG A 433 13.99 2.84 23.07
C ARG A 433 14.19 3.87 24.18
N GLN A 434 14.49 5.12 23.82
CA GLN A 434 14.71 6.23 24.73
C GLN A 434 14.42 7.58 24.04
N GLU A 435 14.19 8.64 24.82
CA GLU A 435 13.73 9.95 24.30
C GLU A 435 14.60 10.53 23.17
N LYS A 436 15.92 10.32 23.19
CA LYS A 436 16.84 10.78 22.12
C LYS A 436 16.52 10.19 20.74
N ASP A 437 15.90 9.00 20.70
CA ASP A 437 15.56 8.32 19.45
C ASP A 437 14.40 9.03 18.73
N LEU A 438 13.55 9.74 19.48
CA LEU A 438 12.45 10.54 18.91
C LEU A 438 12.99 11.63 17.99
N GLU A 439 14.10 12.29 18.32
CA GLU A 439 14.64 13.36 17.47
C GLU A 439 15.12 12.84 16.10
N ARG A 440 15.61 11.59 16.04
CA ARG A 440 15.88 10.91 14.76
C ARG A 440 14.60 10.66 13.97
N VAL A 441 13.54 10.22 14.64
CA VAL A 441 12.21 10.00 14.03
C VAL A 441 11.59 11.32 13.56
N ARG A 442 11.78 12.43 14.29
CA ARG A 442 11.31 13.78 13.92
C ARG A 442 11.97 14.26 12.63
N LYS A 443 13.30 14.28 12.58
CA LYS A 443 14.05 14.67 11.38
C LYS A 443 13.69 13.82 10.17
N TYR A 444 13.46 12.53 10.40
CA TYR A 444 13.06 11.59 9.37
C TYR A 444 11.69 11.93 8.76
N TYR A 445 10.64 12.06 9.59
CA TYR A 445 9.30 12.39 9.09
C TYR A 445 9.19 13.81 8.53
N ALA A 446 9.89 14.78 9.12
CA ALA A 446 10.00 16.12 8.54
C ALA A 446 10.56 16.08 7.11
N THR A 447 11.70 15.39 6.91
CA THR A 447 12.29 15.19 5.57
C THR A 447 11.31 14.51 4.61
N LEU A 448 10.62 13.45 5.07
CA LEU A 448 9.64 12.73 4.24
C LEU A 448 8.51 13.65 3.78
N PHE A 449 7.90 14.42 4.69
CA PHE A 449 6.76 15.28 4.36
C PHE A 449 7.17 16.47 3.50
N GLU A 450 8.32 17.09 3.76
CA GLU A 450 8.87 18.16 2.94
C GLU A 450 9.15 17.68 1.51
N GLU A 451 9.83 16.54 1.35
CA GLU A 451 10.20 15.99 0.05
C GLU A 451 9.02 15.43 -0.75
N MET A 452 8.00 14.87 -0.08
CA MET A 452 6.75 14.48 -0.73
C MET A 452 5.92 15.70 -1.16
N ARG A 453 5.88 16.77 -0.36
CA ARG A 453 5.24 18.03 -0.76
C ARG A 453 5.89 18.62 -2.02
N LYS A 454 7.22 18.57 -2.11
CA LYS A 454 8.01 18.99 -3.30
C LYS A 454 7.81 18.12 -4.54
N ARG A 455 7.28 16.89 -4.40
CA ARG A 455 6.94 15.95 -5.49
C ARG A 455 5.48 16.06 -5.93
N ALA A 456 4.61 16.59 -5.08
CA ALA A 456 3.16 16.60 -5.31
C ALA A 456 2.52 17.97 -5.00
N PRO A 457 2.96 19.06 -5.64
CA PRO A 457 2.48 20.42 -5.34
C PRO A 457 0.97 20.60 -5.59
N ASN A 458 0.41 19.81 -6.51
CA ASN A 458 -0.99 19.86 -6.94
C ASN A 458 -1.91 18.85 -6.22
N ALA A 459 -1.39 18.10 -5.24
CA ALA A 459 -2.14 17.12 -4.46
C ALA A 459 -2.23 17.53 -2.98
N SER A 460 -3.31 17.11 -2.34
CA SER A 460 -3.40 17.08 -0.88
C SER A 460 -2.55 15.94 -0.34
N ILE A 461 -2.03 16.08 0.88
CA ILE A 461 -1.33 14.99 1.58
C ILE A 461 -2.03 14.75 2.91
N LEU A 462 -2.42 13.52 3.16
CA LEU A 462 -2.96 13.01 4.41
C LEU A 462 -1.97 12.03 5.01
N VAL A 463 -1.53 12.27 6.24
CA VAL A 463 -0.70 11.34 7.00
C VAL A 463 -1.61 10.54 7.93
N ILE A 464 -1.57 9.21 7.83
CA ILE A 464 -2.22 8.31 8.77
C ILE A 464 -1.16 7.91 9.80
N GLY A 465 -1.33 8.38 11.04
CA GLY A 465 -0.43 8.03 12.14
C GLY A 465 -0.53 6.54 12.51
N PRO A 466 0.47 5.99 13.22
CA PRO A 466 0.41 4.61 13.70
C PRO A 466 -0.76 4.41 14.68
N GLY A 467 -1.28 3.19 14.71
CA GLY A 467 -2.18 2.71 15.76
C GLY A 467 -1.41 2.34 17.04
N ASP A 468 -2.13 1.90 18.06
CA ASP A 468 -1.50 1.36 19.27
C ASP A 468 -0.79 0.03 19.02
N MET A 469 0.29 -0.22 19.77
CA MET A 469 1.16 -1.40 19.62
C MET A 469 1.47 -1.98 20.98
N GLY A 470 1.16 -3.26 21.19
CA GLY A 470 1.36 -3.97 22.44
C GLY A 470 2.75 -4.57 22.58
N VAL A 471 3.38 -4.33 23.73
CA VAL A 471 4.59 -5.00 24.20
C VAL A 471 4.32 -5.76 25.49
N VAL A 472 5.08 -6.84 25.72
CA VAL A 472 5.04 -7.54 27.01
C VAL A 472 5.97 -6.84 28.00
N ARG A 473 5.42 -6.40 29.14
CA ARG A 473 6.16 -5.89 30.29
C ARG A 473 5.67 -6.59 31.54
N ARG A 474 6.58 -7.15 32.34
CA ARG A 474 6.28 -7.87 33.60
C ARG A 474 5.15 -8.91 33.45
N GLY A 475 5.15 -9.64 32.33
CA GLY A 475 4.14 -10.66 32.00
C GLY A 475 2.79 -10.14 31.48
N THR A 476 2.57 -8.82 31.43
CA THR A 476 1.33 -8.19 30.93
C THR A 476 1.56 -7.55 29.55
N SER A 477 0.54 -7.60 28.68
CA SER A 477 0.51 -6.82 27.44
C SER A 477 0.09 -5.37 27.75
N VAL A 478 0.89 -4.40 27.32
CA VAL A 478 0.65 -2.95 27.51
C VAL A 478 1.09 -2.21 26.25
N SER A 479 0.61 -0.98 26.05
CA SER A 479 1.11 -0.12 24.95
C SER A 479 2.63 0.05 25.01
N HIS A 480 3.24 0.23 23.83
CA HIS A 480 4.62 0.65 23.73
C HIS A 480 4.78 2.04 24.36
N PRO A 481 5.70 2.27 25.34
CA PRO A 481 5.70 3.51 26.13
C PRO A 481 5.90 4.80 25.34
N PHE A 482 6.61 4.69 24.21
CA PHE A 482 6.84 5.82 23.30
C PHE A 482 5.74 5.99 22.24
N MET A 483 4.64 5.20 22.27
CA MET A 483 3.62 5.22 21.21
C MET A 483 2.98 6.60 21.06
N ALA A 484 2.36 7.11 22.11
CA ALA A 484 1.77 8.45 22.11
C ALA A 484 2.80 9.54 21.72
N ARG A 485 4.06 9.42 22.18
CA ARG A 485 5.15 10.35 21.84
C ARG A 485 5.49 10.34 20.35
N VAL A 486 5.47 9.17 19.70
CA VAL A 486 5.70 9.03 18.25
C VAL A 486 4.50 9.50 17.45
N VAL A 487 3.26 9.17 17.87
CA VAL A 487 2.02 9.66 17.25
C VAL A 487 1.98 11.19 17.24
N GLU A 488 2.18 11.83 18.39
CA GLU A 488 2.20 13.29 18.54
C GLU A 488 3.30 13.95 17.70
N LEU A 489 4.49 13.35 17.67
CA LEU A 489 5.60 13.82 16.84
C LEU A 489 5.30 13.75 15.34
N ILE A 490 4.73 12.63 14.86
CA ILE A 490 4.35 12.47 13.45
C ILE A 490 3.24 13.47 13.09
N LYS A 491 2.27 13.67 13.99
CA LYS A 491 1.21 14.69 13.86
C LYS A 491 1.82 16.10 13.73
N ASP A 492 2.70 16.50 14.66
CA ASP A 492 3.35 17.81 14.65
C ASP A 492 4.05 18.08 13.32
N GLU A 493 4.87 17.13 12.85
CA GLU A 493 5.60 17.29 11.59
C GLU A 493 4.66 17.27 10.38
N ALA A 494 3.60 16.47 10.38
CA ALA A 494 2.60 16.48 9.31
C ALA A 494 1.94 17.86 9.21
N LEU A 495 1.46 18.41 10.33
CA LEU A 495 0.77 19.70 10.36
C LEU A 495 1.71 20.87 9.98
N LYS A 496 2.96 20.86 10.45
CA LYS A 496 4.00 21.85 10.06
C LYS A 496 4.24 21.90 8.55
N HIS A 497 4.20 20.74 7.88
CA HIS A 497 4.40 20.63 6.42
C HIS A 497 3.08 20.72 5.62
N GLY A 498 2.02 21.24 6.25
CA GLY A 498 0.71 21.48 5.63
C GLY A 498 -0.04 20.21 5.22
N CYS A 499 0.31 19.06 5.81
CA CYS A 499 -0.42 17.81 5.62
C CYS A 499 -1.63 17.77 6.57
N ALA A 500 -2.71 17.13 6.15
CA ALA A 500 -3.73 16.68 7.09
C ALA A 500 -3.22 15.45 7.86
N PHE A 501 -3.79 15.19 9.04
CA PHE A 501 -3.40 14.05 9.88
C PHE A 501 -4.63 13.26 10.36
N TRP A 502 -4.57 11.94 10.24
CA TRP A 502 -5.53 11.00 10.82
C TRP A 502 -4.91 10.30 12.04
N ASN A 503 -5.57 10.40 13.18
CA ASN A 503 -5.09 9.85 14.45
C ASN A 503 -5.63 8.43 14.71
N THR A 504 -5.00 7.44 14.08
CA THR A 504 -5.33 6.01 14.27
C THR A 504 -5.23 5.57 15.73
N TYR A 505 -4.25 6.07 16.48
CA TYR A 505 -4.09 5.77 17.91
C TYR A 505 -5.31 6.24 18.72
N GLN A 506 -5.80 7.46 18.49
CA GLN A 506 -7.01 7.95 19.16
C GLN A 506 -8.28 7.21 18.69
N LEU A 507 -8.38 6.87 17.39
CA LEU A 507 -9.46 6.01 16.88
C LEU A 507 -9.50 4.64 17.56
N MET A 508 -8.34 4.08 17.94
CA MET A 508 -8.33 2.81 18.66
C MET A 508 -8.80 2.96 20.11
N GLY A 509 -8.78 4.17 20.68
CA GLY A 509 -9.04 4.47 22.10
C GLY A 509 -7.79 4.89 22.89
N GLY A 510 -6.65 5.12 22.23
CA GLY A 510 -5.42 5.57 22.88
C GLY A 510 -4.70 4.48 23.68
N GLU A 511 -4.29 4.78 24.92
CA GLU A 511 -3.39 3.91 25.68
C GLU A 511 -4.06 2.59 26.11
N ASN A 512 -3.35 1.49 25.91
CA ASN A 512 -3.77 0.10 26.10
C ASN A 512 -4.97 -0.34 25.24
N SER A 513 -5.38 0.46 24.25
CA SER A 513 -6.45 0.10 23.31
C SER A 513 -6.12 -1.18 22.54
N ILE A 514 -4.84 -1.41 22.21
CA ILE A 514 -4.40 -2.63 21.52
C ILE A 514 -4.80 -3.92 22.25
N ASN A 515 -4.89 -3.89 23.58
CA ASN A 515 -5.31 -5.06 24.35
C ASN A 515 -6.78 -5.41 24.09
N ILE A 516 -7.66 -4.41 24.00
CA ILE A 516 -9.08 -4.59 23.66
C ILE A 516 -9.22 -5.04 22.20
N TRP A 517 -8.51 -4.38 21.27
CA TRP A 517 -8.51 -4.74 19.86
C TRP A 517 -8.00 -6.17 19.61
N THR A 518 -7.01 -6.64 20.38
CA THR A 518 -6.56 -8.04 20.33
C THR A 518 -7.52 -9.01 21.01
N GLN A 519 -8.10 -8.65 22.16
CA GLN A 519 -9.10 -9.48 22.83
C GLN A 519 -10.33 -9.73 21.96
N LYS A 520 -10.77 -8.72 21.20
CA LYS A 520 -11.90 -8.81 20.26
C LYS A 520 -11.54 -9.31 18.85
N GLY A 521 -10.25 -9.58 18.57
CA GLY A 521 -9.81 -10.09 17.27
C GLY A 521 -9.81 -9.08 16.11
N TYR A 522 -9.76 -7.78 16.39
CA TYR A 522 -9.61 -6.71 15.39
C TYR A 522 -8.13 -6.42 15.04
N ALA A 523 -7.19 -6.72 15.94
CA ALA A 523 -5.75 -6.60 15.69
C ALA A 523 -4.92 -7.68 16.38
N ALA A 524 -3.76 -8.04 15.82
CA ALA A 524 -2.73 -8.78 16.55
C ALA A 524 -2.03 -7.86 17.56
N ARG A 525 -1.44 -8.43 18.62
CA ARG A 525 -0.83 -7.67 19.74
C ARG A 525 0.22 -6.64 19.28
N ASP A 526 0.92 -6.90 18.19
CA ASP A 526 1.92 -6.00 17.60
C ASP A 526 1.33 -4.87 16.74
N GLY A 527 0.02 -4.65 16.81
CA GLY A 527 -0.70 -3.59 16.12
C GLY A 527 -1.07 -3.89 14.67
N HIS A 528 -0.77 -5.07 14.13
CA HIS A 528 -1.26 -5.46 12.79
C HIS A 528 -2.77 -5.67 12.81
N PHE A 529 -3.52 -4.91 12.01
CA PHE A 529 -4.97 -5.07 11.91
C PHE A 529 -5.33 -6.40 11.24
N ILE A 530 -6.30 -7.10 11.82
CA ILE A 530 -6.97 -8.28 11.24
C ILE A 530 -8.12 -7.76 10.35
N ASN A 531 -8.62 -8.56 9.40
CA ASN A 531 -9.64 -8.16 8.41
C ASN A 531 -10.81 -7.34 8.98
N LYS A 532 -11.33 -7.65 10.18
CA LYS A 532 -12.36 -6.83 10.85
C LYS A 532 -11.85 -5.43 11.19
N GLY A 533 -10.70 -5.31 11.85
CA GLY A 533 -10.05 -4.03 12.14
C GLY A 533 -9.71 -3.24 10.89
N GLN A 534 -9.25 -3.90 9.82
CA GLN A 534 -8.95 -3.26 8.54
C GLN A 534 -10.19 -2.57 7.93
N LYS A 535 -11.38 -3.19 8.03
CA LYS A 535 -12.64 -2.55 7.63
C LYS A 535 -13.01 -1.36 8.52
N VAL A 536 -12.85 -1.46 9.85
CA VAL A 536 -13.07 -0.33 10.78
C VAL A 536 -12.20 0.88 10.42
N ILE A 537 -10.89 0.65 10.21
CA ILE A 537 -9.97 1.71 9.80
C ILE A 537 -10.39 2.35 8.48
N ALA A 538 -10.81 1.57 7.48
CA ALA A 538 -11.25 2.09 6.19
C ALA A 538 -12.56 2.91 6.30
N ASN A 539 -13.54 2.42 7.06
CA ASN A 539 -14.84 3.07 7.28
C ASN A 539 -14.68 4.42 7.97
N GLU A 540 -14.02 4.45 9.12
CA GLU A 540 -13.91 5.68 9.92
C GLU A 540 -13.04 6.73 9.21
N LEU A 541 -11.96 6.30 8.55
CA LEU A 541 -11.14 7.17 7.71
C LEU A 541 -11.97 7.82 6.59
N PHE A 542 -12.82 7.05 5.91
CA PHE A 542 -13.70 7.57 4.88
C PHE A 542 -14.73 8.55 5.46
N ASN A 543 -15.37 8.19 6.58
CA ASN A 543 -16.36 9.04 7.26
C ASN A 543 -15.78 10.39 7.63
N GLY A 544 -14.62 10.44 8.30
CA GLY A 544 -13.96 11.69 8.66
C GLY A 544 -13.59 12.55 7.44
N ILE A 545 -13.10 11.93 6.35
CA ILE A 545 -12.80 12.65 5.11
C ILE A 545 -14.08 13.19 4.45
N ASN A 546 -15.17 12.40 4.40
CA ASN A 546 -16.42 12.82 3.79
C ASN A 546 -17.13 13.90 4.63
N ASN A 547 -17.07 13.80 5.96
CA ASN A 547 -17.61 14.81 6.87
C ASN A 547 -16.88 16.15 6.74
N GLU A 548 -15.55 16.14 6.57
CA GLU A 548 -14.79 17.35 6.26
C GLU A 548 -15.06 17.88 4.83
N TYR A 549 -15.33 17.00 3.85
CA TYR A 549 -15.80 17.40 2.52
C TYR A 549 -17.19 18.07 2.55
N LYS A 550 -18.15 17.54 3.32
CA LYS A 550 -19.46 18.17 3.56
C LYS A 550 -19.30 19.57 4.16
N LYS A 551 -18.42 19.75 5.16
CA LYS A 551 -18.08 21.08 5.74
C LYS A 551 -17.46 22.03 4.70
N PHE A 552 -16.58 21.53 3.83
CA PHE A 552 -16.02 22.30 2.71
C PHE A 552 -17.10 22.77 1.73
N LEU A 553 -18.05 21.90 1.35
CA LEU A 553 -19.16 22.26 0.47
C LEU A 553 -20.03 23.37 1.05
N GLN A 554 -20.46 23.23 2.32
CA GLN A 554 -21.25 24.25 3.03
C GLN A 554 -20.56 25.61 3.03
N THR A 555 -19.24 25.62 3.30
CA THR A 555 -18.42 26.85 3.30
C THR A 555 -18.44 27.53 1.94
N LYS A 556 -18.23 26.78 0.84
CA LYS A 556 -18.26 27.33 -0.52
C LYS A 556 -19.64 27.86 -0.93
N THR A 557 -20.73 27.30 -0.40
CA THR A 557 -22.09 27.82 -0.66
C THR A 557 -22.32 29.15 0.06
N LYS A 558 -21.94 29.28 1.34
CA LYS A 558 -22.03 30.53 2.11
C LYS A 558 -21.20 31.68 1.50
N THR A 559 -20.03 31.39 0.93
CA THR A 559 -19.25 32.44 0.23
C THR A 559 -19.95 32.94 -1.04
N LYS A 560 -20.73 32.09 -1.73
CA LYS A 560 -21.47 32.51 -2.93
C LYS A 560 -22.72 33.35 -2.63
N SER A 561 -23.44 33.08 -1.54
CA SER A 561 -24.63 33.87 -1.17
C SER A 561 -24.26 35.32 -0.82
N ASN A 562 -23.16 35.53 -0.10
CA ASN A 562 -22.75 36.86 0.36
C ASN A 562 -22.05 37.69 -0.73
N GLY A 563 -21.62 37.07 -1.83
CA GLY A 563 -20.96 37.75 -2.94
C GLY A 563 -21.89 38.47 -3.92
N ASN A 564 -23.21 38.25 -3.83
CA ASN A 564 -24.19 38.80 -4.79
C ASN A 564 -24.92 40.07 -4.30
N SER A 565 -24.60 40.62 -3.13
CA SER A 565 -25.15 41.89 -2.65
C SER A 565 -24.29 43.08 -3.08
N ILE A 566 -24.22 43.35 -4.38
CA ILE A 566 -23.72 44.65 -4.86
C ILE A 566 -24.88 45.65 -4.82
N SER A 567 -24.75 46.61 -3.91
CA SER A 567 -25.67 47.74 -3.77
C SER A 567 -25.68 48.59 -5.05
N THR A 568 -26.81 48.62 -5.76
CA THR A 568 -27.15 49.69 -6.70
C THR A 568 -27.60 50.91 -5.91
N GLY A 569 -26.64 51.67 -5.39
CA GLY A 569 -26.89 52.94 -4.71
C GLY A 569 -27.38 54.02 -5.67
N THR A 570 -28.67 54.01 -6.02
CA THR A 570 -29.31 55.12 -6.76
C THR A 570 -29.75 56.20 -5.80
N ASN A 571 -29.10 57.36 -5.91
CA ASN A 571 -29.38 58.56 -5.15
C ASN A 571 -30.78 59.11 -5.50
N LYS A 572 -31.70 59.26 -4.53
CA LYS A 572 -32.90 60.09 -4.69
C LYS A 572 -33.37 60.69 -3.37
N ASN A 573 -33.59 62.00 -3.41
CA ASN A 573 -33.87 62.88 -2.28
C ASN A 573 -35.31 63.40 -2.37
N THR A 574 -36.16 63.03 -1.40
CA THR A 574 -37.49 63.56 -1.04
C THR A 574 -38.00 62.66 0.10
N GLY A 575 -38.62 63.09 1.20
CA GLY A 575 -39.21 64.38 1.53
C GLY A 575 -40.62 64.16 2.09
N THR A 576 -40.82 64.37 3.41
CA THR A 576 -42.10 64.47 4.15
C THR A 576 -43.11 63.29 4.12
N GLY A 577 -43.76 62.99 5.26
CA GLY A 577 -45.09 62.34 5.24
C GLY A 577 -45.38 61.18 6.24
N ASN A 578 -45.52 61.52 7.53
CA ASN A 578 -46.53 61.04 8.51
C ASN A 578 -47.26 59.66 8.39
N SER A 579 -47.39 59.00 9.56
CA SER A 579 -48.49 58.08 9.99
C SER A 579 -48.66 56.70 9.33
N GLY A 580 -49.03 55.68 10.14
CA GLY A 580 -49.57 54.40 9.65
C GLY A 580 -49.38 53.20 10.59
N ASN A 581 -50.35 52.98 11.48
CA ASN A 581 -50.42 51.83 12.41
C ASN A 581 -51.01 50.56 11.73
N SER A 582 -50.81 49.38 12.34
CA SER A 582 -51.57 48.13 12.11
C SER A 582 -51.47 47.45 10.72
N SER A 583 -51.81 46.16 10.52
CA SER A 583 -51.88 44.98 11.42
C SER A 583 -52.22 43.73 10.57
N ASN A 584 -51.73 42.55 10.96
CA ASN A 584 -52.33 41.22 10.81
C ASN A 584 -52.87 40.68 9.46
N SER A 585 -52.81 39.34 9.38
CA SER A 585 -53.89 38.43 8.92
C SER A 585 -53.77 37.73 7.55
N THR A 586 -53.34 36.47 7.60
CA THR A 586 -54.01 35.24 7.08
C THR A 586 -54.40 35.06 5.59
N GLY A 587 -54.47 33.77 5.19
CA GLY A 587 -54.90 33.29 3.86
C GLY A 587 -53.69 32.75 3.09
N ASN A 588 -53.38 31.44 3.05
CA ASN A 588 -54.25 30.30 2.75
C ASN A 588 -55.19 30.58 1.56
N ASN A 589 -54.77 30.21 0.35
CA ASN A 589 -55.23 28.92 -0.16
C ASN A 589 -54.36 28.36 -1.29
N THR A 590 -54.43 27.04 -1.39
CA THR A 590 -54.09 26.24 -2.58
C THR A 590 -54.92 26.68 -3.79
N ASP A 591 -54.37 26.52 -5.00
CA ASP A 591 -55.04 25.60 -5.91
C ASP A 591 -54.15 25.04 -7.02
N ILE A 592 -54.51 23.84 -7.44
CA ILE A 592 -53.88 23.05 -8.51
C ILE A 592 -54.56 23.40 -9.82
N ASN A 593 -53.81 23.68 -10.90
CA ASN A 593 -54.23 23.10 -12.17
C ASN A 593 -53.11 22.78 -13.17
N THR A 594 -53.37 21.70 -13.88
CA THR A 594 -52.65 21.12 -15.00
C THR A 594 -52.81 21.94 -16.29
N GLY A 595 -51.93 21.72 -17.27
CA GLY A 595 -52.03 22.39 -18.58
C GLY A 595 -50.89 22.04 -19.53
N SER A 596 -50.97 20.87 -20.16
CA SER A 596 -50.07 20.48 -21.26
C SER A 596 -50.47 21.20 -22.56
N SER A 597 -49.49 21.67 -23.36
CA SER A 597 -49.52 21.45 -24.81
C SER A 597 -48.17 21.75 -25.48
N ASN A 598 -47.85 20.94 -26.47
CA ASN A 598 -46.79 21.20 -27.46
C ASN A 598 -47.08 22.47 -28.28
N ASN A 599 -46.04 23.09 -28.85
CA ASN A 599 -45.98 23.16 -30.31
C ASN A 599 -44.57 23.24 -30.89
N THR A 600 -44.41 22.69 -32.09
CA THR A 600 -43.21 22.70 -32.92
C THR A 600 -43.14 23.95 -33.80
N GLY A 601 -41.94 24.31 -34.27
CA GLY A 601 -41.76 25.41 -35.23
C GLY A 601 -40.39 25.41 -35.90
N LYS A 602 -40.29 24.85 -37.11
CA LYS A 602 -39.12 24.99 -38.01
C LYS A 602 -39.29 26.23 -38.89
N ASN A 603 -38.21 26.98 -39.12
CA ASN A 603 -37.73 27.42 -40.46
C ASN A 603 -36.38 28.17 -40.28
N THR A 604 -35.28 27.78 -40.94
CA THR A 604 -34.88 28.02 -42.35
C THR A 604 -34.67 29.49 -42.71
N GLY A 605 -33.58 29.78 -43.44
CA GLY A 605 -33.21 31.13 -43.92
C GLY A 605 -31.70 31.36 -43.89
N SER A 606 -31.07 31.46 -45.06
CA SER A 606 -29.61 31.51 -45.24
C SER A 606 -29.16 32.67 -46.16
N VAL A 607 -27.83 32.85 -46.27
CA VAL A 607 -27.07 33.47 -47.40
C VAL A 607 -26.57 34.93 -47.23
N THR A 608 -25.23 35.08 -47.33
CA THR A 608 -24.39 36.29 -47.64
C THR A 608 -24.41 37.54 -46.73
N GLY A 609 -23.30 38.29 -46.55
CA GLY A 609 -21.90 38.07 -46.95
C GLY A 609 -21.01 39.34 -46.89
N SER A 610 -19.68 39.16 -47.02
CA SER A 610 -18.66 40.15 -47.44
C SER A 610 -18.18 41.30 -46.50
N GLY A 611 -16.84 41.39 -46.35
CA GLY A 611 -16.07 42.62 -45.98
C GLY A 611 -15.67 42.78 -44.50
N GLY A 612 -14.45 43.21 -44.12
CA GLY A 612 -13.22 43.50 -44.88
C GLY A 612 -12.20 44.34 -44.06
N SER A 613 -10.89 44.26 -44.40
CA SER A 613 -9.73 45.01 -43.80
C SER A 613 -9.31 44.63 -42.35
N LYS A 614 -8.08 44.11 -42.05
CA LYS A 614 -6.67 44.55 -42.28
C LYS A 614 -6.12 45.49 -41.18
N THR A 615 -5.15 45.02 -40.37
CA THR A 615 -3.81 45.65 -40.29
C THR A 615 -2.67 44.77 -39.72
N LYS A 616 -1.56 44.74 -40.49
CA LYS A 616 -0.13 44.46 -40.23
C LYS A 616 0.32 44.15 -38.78
N LYS A 617 1.05 43.06 -38.48
CA LYS A 617 2.39 42.58 -38.95
C LYS A 617 3.60 43.38 -38.39
N LYS A 618 4.39 42.76 -37.50
CA LYS A 618 5.84 43.01 -37.36
C LYS A 618 6.57 41.75 -36.86
N THR A 619 7.40 41.18 -37.73
CA THR A 619 8.33 40.08 -37.47
C THR A 619 9.63 40.58 -36.85
N LYS A 620 10.31 39.76 -36.04
CA LYS A 620 11.76 39.83 -35.83
C LYS A 620 12.36 38.42 -35.67
N THR A 621 12.90 37.91 -36.76
CA THR A 621 13.81 36.77 -36.79
C THR A 621 15.19 37.22 -36.30
N LYS A 622 15.88 36.38 -35.53
CA LYS A 622 17.35 36.36 -35.49
C LYS A 622 17.83 34.91 -35.42
N SER A 623 18.44 34.47 -36.51
CA SER A 623 19.33 33.31 -36.53
C SER A 623 20.67 33.68 -35.89
N ASN A 624 21.38 32.67 -35.38
CA ASN A 624 22.85 32.70 -35.34
C ASN A 624 23.38 31.26 -35.22
N GLN A 625 23.78 30.69 -36.36
CA GLN A 625 24.76 29.61 -36.38
C GLN A 625 26.15 30.24 -36.47
N LYS A 626 27.10 29.77 -35.63
CA LYS A 626 28.53 29.83 -35.98
C LYS A 626 29.26 28.62 -35.38
N GLN A 627 30.23 28.13 -36.14
CA GLN A 627 30.88 26.83 -35.97
C GLN A 627 32.07 26.83 -34.99
N ASN A 628 32.41 25.62 -34.54
CA ASN A 628 33.76 25.08 -34.28
C ASN A 628 34.70 25.78 -33.29
N LYS A 629 35.11 25.04 -32.25
CA LYS A 629 36.39 24.29 -32.30
C LYS A 629 36.51 23.20 -31.22
N ARG A 630 37.17 22.09 -31.58
CA ARG A 630 37.74 21.10 -30.65
C ARG A 630 38.88 21.74 -29.84
N ILE A 631 39.16 21.21 -28.65
CA ILE A 631 40.50 20.77 -28.19
C ILE A 631 40.29 19.77 -27.05
N ALA A 632 41.16 18.76 -26.96
CA ALA A 632 41.13 17.74 -25.92
C ALA A 632 42.13 18.05 -24.80
N LYS A 633 41.80 17.63 -23.58
CA LYS A 633 42.76 17.04 -22.64
C LYS A 633 42.01 16.17 -21.62
#